data_AF-A0A485PQ25-F1
#
_entry.id   AF-A0A485PQ25-F1
#
_cell.length_a   1.000
_cell.length_b   1.000
_cell.length_c   1.000
_cell.angle_alpha   90.00
_cell.angle_beta   90.00
_cell.angle_gamma   90.00
#
_symmetry.space_group_name_H-M   'P 1'
#
loop_
_entity.id
_entity.type
_entity.pdbx_description
1 polymer ?
#
loop_
_entity_poly.entity_id
_entity_poly.type
_entity_poly.pdbx_seq_one_letter_code
_entity_poly.pdbx_strand_id
1 'polypeptide(L)' 'VDECADPATCPEHATCHNSPGSYSCVCNLGFESSSGNTSLQGPGDTCEGR' A
#
# COMPACT_ATOMS: atom_id res chain seq x y z
N VAL A 1 7.69 -8.51 13.36
CA VAL A 1 6.27 -8.27 13.02
C VAL A 1 6.23 -8.21 11.51
N ASP A 2 5.24 -8.85 10.90
CA ASP A 2 5.05 -8.77 9.45
C ASP A 2 3.69 -8.11 9.23
N GLU A 3 3.71 -6.81 9.03
CA GLU A 3 2.54 -6.01 8.76
C GLU A 3 1.91 -6.42 7.41
N CYS A 4 2.67 -6.99 6.47
CA CYS A 4 2.12 -7.50 5.21
C CYS A 4 1.39 -8.85 5.35
N ALA A 5 1.50 -9.52 6.50
CA ALA A 5 0.74 -10.73 6.76
C ALA A 5 -0.77 -10.45 6.91
N ASP A 6 -1.13 -9.21 7.23
CA ASP A 6 -2.52 -8.78 7.30
C ASP A 6 -2.93 -8.15 5.96
N PRO A 7 -3.90 -8.74 5.23
CA PRO A 7 -4.36 -8.18 3.96
C PRO A 7 -5.06 -6.83 4.14
N ALA A 8 -5.43 -6.44 5.36
CA ALA A 8 -5.98 -5.11 5.66
C ALA A 8 -4.90 -4.00 5.73
N THR A 9 -3.62 -4.35 5.70
CA THR A 9 -2.52 -3.38 5.83
C THR A 9 -2.34 -2.49 4.60
N CYS A 10 -2.58 -3.04 3.41
CA CYS A 10 -2.48 -2.32 2.14
C CYS A 10 -3.81 -2.39 1.39
N PRO A 11 -4.18 -1.34 0.63
CA PRO A 11 -5.40 -1.36 -0.17
C PRO A 11 -5.33 -2.38 -1.31
N GLU A 12 -6.50 -2.71 -1.85
CA GLU A 12 -6.60 -3.47 -3.10
C GLU A 12 -5.82 -2.76 -4.21
N HIS A 13 -5.19 -3.57 -5.08
CA HIS A 13 -4.29 -3.09 -6.12
C HIS A 13 -3.01 -2.40 -5.63
N ALA A 14 -2.58 -2.65 -4.38
CA ALA A 14 -1.24 -2.33 -3.90
C ALA A 14 -0.42 -3.59 -3.60
N THR A 15 0.90 -3.46 -3.71
CA THR A 15 1.89 -4.44 -3.26
C THR A 15 2.47 -3.97 -1.92
N CYS A 16 2.35 -4.80 -0.89
CA CYS A 16 2.96 -4.55 0.42
C CYS A 16 4.45 -4.91 0.39
N HIS A 17 5.29 -4.02 0.91
CA HIS A 17 6.71 -4.23 1.12
C HIS A 17 7.01 -4.15 2.62
N ASN A 18 7.25 -5.30 3.23
CA ASN A 18 7.62 -5.36 4.63
C ASN A 18 9.08 -4.94 4.79
N SER A 19 9.36 -4.10 5.79
CA SER A 19 10.73 -3.71 6.16
C SER A 19 10.93 -3.88 7.66
N PRO A 20 12.16 -4.15 8.14
CA PRO A 20 12.37 -4.35 9.57
C PRO A 20 12.05 -3.07 10.36
N GLY A 21 10.88 -3.03 11.01
CA GLY A 21 10.39 -1.90 11.80
C GLY A 21 9.42 -0.95 11.07
N SER A 22 9.06 -1.21 9.82
CA SER A 22 8.06 -0.44 9.07
C SER A 22 7.53 -1.22 7.87
N TYR A 23 6.50 -0.72 7.19
CA TYR A 23 6.03 -1.30 5.93
C TYR A 23 5.67 -0.18 4.96
N SER A 24 5.71 -0.48 3.67
CA SER A 24 5.27 0.44 2.62
C SER A 24 4.42 -0.30 1.60
N CYS A 25 3.26 0.25 1.29
CA CYS A 25 2.42 -0.21 0.21
C CYS A 25 2.71 0.63 -1.04
N VAL A 26 2.85 -0.05 -2.18
CA VAL A 26 3.07 0.60 -3.47
C VAL A 26 1.92 0.22 -4.39
N CYS A 27 1.19 1.20 -4.92
CA CYS A 27 0.14 0.93 -5.91
C CYS A 27 0.72 0.22 -7.14
N ASN A 28 -0.04 -0.73 -7.68
CA ASN A 28 0.34 -1.45 -8.89
C ASN A 28 0.43 -0.50 -10.08
N LEU A 29 1.23 -0.87 -11.07
CA LEU A 29 1.37 -0.13 -12.32
C LEU A 29 -0.01 0.10 -12.98
N GLY A 30 -0.35 1.37 -13.22
CA GLY A 30 -1.65 1.79 -13.75
C GLY A 30 -2.66 2.24 -12.68
N PHE A 31 -2.32 2.10 -11.40
CA PHE A 31 -3.11 2.59 -10.28
C PHE A 31 -2.39 3.75 -9.61
N GLU A 32 -3.14 4.79 -9.29
CA GLU A 32 -2.66 5.95 -8.55
C GLU A 32 -3.33 5.95 -7.17
N SER A 33 -2.55 6.28 -6.15
CA SER A 33 -3.12 6.50 -4.82
C SER A 33 -4.10 7.67 -4.87
N SER A 34 -5.21 7.59 -4.14
CA SER A 34 -6.16 8.69 -3.97
C SER A 34 -5.51 9.97 -3.42
N SER A 35 -4.42 9.84 -2.66
CA SER A 35 -3.65 10.95 -2.10
C SER A 35 -2.50 11.47 -2.99
N GLY A 36 -2.24 10.83 -4.14
CA GLY A 36 -1.11 11.15 -5.04
C GLY A 36 0.28 10.68 -4.58
N ASN A 37 0.36 9.95 -3.46
CA ASN A 37 1.59 9.33 -2.94
C ASN A 37 1.73 7.86 -3.34
N THR A 38 2.83 7.51 -4.00
CA THR A 38 3.17 6.12 -4.36
C THR A 38 3.59 5.23 -3.20
N SER A 39 3.79 5.80 -2.00
CA SER A 39 4.11 5.04 -0.77
C SER A 39 3.04 5.28 0.28
N LEU A 40 2.22 4.26 0.48
CA LEU A 40 1.16 4.26 1.48
C LEU A 40 1.70 3.57 2.72
N GLN A 41 1.60 4.23 3.87
CA GLN A 41 2.06 3.69 5.16
C GLN A 41 0.86 3.43 6.08
N GLY A 42 -0.34 3.25 5.53
CA GLY A 42 -1.52 2.97 6.32
C GLY A 42 -2.76 2.55 5.52
N PRO A 43 -3.77 2.01 6.21
CA PRO A 43 -5.02 1.50 5.64
C PRO A 43 -5.99 2.58 5.11
N GLY A 44 -5.59 3.86 5.14
CA GLY A 44 -6.43 4.99 4.74
C GLY A 44 -6.25 5.43 3.28
N ASP A 45 -5.17 5.01 2.63
CA ASP A 45 -4.95 5.30 1.22
C ASP A 45 -5.51 4.18 0.35
N THR A 46 -6.10 4.54 -0.79
CA THR A 46 -6.65 3.58 -1.77
C THR A 46 -5.95 3.74 -3.11
N CYS A 47 -5.71 2.64 -3.83
CA CYS A 47 -5.18 2.68 -5.18
C CYS A 47 -6.34 2.65 -6.18
N GLU A 48 -6.57 3.76 -6.88
CA GLU A 48 -7.59 3.87 -7.91
C GLU A 48 -6.97 3.75 -9.30
N GLY A 49 -7.58 2.95 -10.15
CA GLY A 49 -7.14 2.77 -11.54
C GLY A 49 -7.54 3.99 -12.38
N ARG A 50 -6.59 4.55 -13.14
CA ARG A 50 -6.84 5.67 -14.03
C ARG A 50 -7.62 5.28 -15.29
#